data_AF-A0AAJ1NER9-F1
#
_entry.id   AF-A0AAJ1NER9-F1
#
_cell.length_a   1.000
_cell.length_b   1.000
_cell.length_c   1.000
_cell.angle_alpha   90.00
_cell.angle_beta   90.00
_cell.angle_gamma   90.00
#
_symmetry.space_group_name_H-M   'P 1'
#
loop_
_entity.id
_entity.type
_entity.pdbx_description
1 polymer ?
#
loop_
_entity_poly.entity_id
_entity_poly.type
_entity_poly.pdbx_seq_one_letter_code
_entity_poly.pdbx_strand_id
1 'polypeptide(L)'
;MKKGQTSVRNGIEDILFPMEICNITQGDNEGTHKGTYAVDLAGKDSGRDYAYFPFSARSVALDSAKNGNAVIWESLHKVRFADGTIDYCCMMVIHDNDPTGFSIGSSYKQGVQMAQEGTAGIASGNHLHVEVAKGKYQRGNAGMYEKNKYGIYHLKNNMPIEKVCFMDNTKIIRGIADWKYLKDVDDAISKKLYLPKEATGWYVYPLHKRPVIGNQIGSLNPSKYGGLSYQILATPMKDVATIETKEYGKVNIYVATNTGAIIK
;
A
#
# COMPACT_ATOMS: atom_id res chain seq x y z
N MET A 1 12.04 -9.09 0.65
CA MET A 1 13.13 -8.16 0.96
C MET A 1 14.24 -8.88 1.73
N LYS A 2 15.47 -8.37 1.70
CA LYS A 2 16.59 -8.84 2.52
C LYS A 2 16.65 -8.16 3.89
N LYS A 3 17.37 -8.78 4.83
CA LYS A 3 17.70 -8.15 6.12
C LYS A 3 18.27 -6.73 5.92
N GLY A 4 17.69 -5.75 6.60
CA GLY A 4 18.14 -4.35 6.56
C GLY A 4 17.84 -3.61 5.26
N GLN A 5 17.13 -4.22 4.31
CA GLN A 5 16.74 -3.54 3.07
C GLN A 5 15.73 -2.43 3.37
N THR A 6 15.96 -1.26 2.78
CA THR A 6 15.02 -0.13 2.80
C THR A 6 14.77 0.35 1.38
N SER A 7 13.60 0.92 1.11
CA SER A 7 13.28 1.59 -0.14
C SER A 7 12.51 2.86 0.14
N VAL A 8 13.13 4.00 -0.18
CA VAL A 8 12.51 5.31 -0.12
C VAL A 8 12.71 5.97 -1.46
N ARG A 9 11.61 6.25 -2.16
CA ARG A 9 11.65 7.02 -3.39
C ARG A 9 10.86 8.31 -3.21
N ASN A 10 11.55 9.41 -3.41
CA ASN A 10 11.05 10.76 -3.23
C ASN A 10 10.37 10.98 -1.85
N GLY A 11 11.08 10.58 -0.78
CA GLY A 11 10.62 10.79 0.60
C GLY A 11 9.46 9.89 1.06
N ILE A 12 9.03 8.93 0.24
CA ILE A 12 7.96 7.97 0.56
C ILE A 12 8.57 6.57 0.55
N GLU A 13 8.39 5.85 1.66
CA GLU A 13 8.75 4.43 1.74
C GLU A 13 7.90 3.60 0.79
N ASP A 14 8.54 2.72 0.03
CA ASP A 14 7.86 1.69 -0.75
C ASP A 14 7.61 0.47 0.13
N ILE A 15 6.42 -0.12 0.05
CA ILE A 15 6.11 -1.33 0.82
C ILE A 15 6.83 -2.52 0.18
N LEU A 16 7.87 -3.05 0.83
CA LEU A 16 8.61 -4.21 0.32
C LEU A 16 7.96 -5.51 0.77
N PHE A 17 8.08 -6.59 0.00
CA PHE A 17 7.63 -7.91 0.47
C PHE A 17 8.44 -8.33 1.72
N PRO A 18 7.79 -8.83 2.80
CA PRO A 18 8.41 -8.89 4.13
C PRO A 18 9.45 -10.01 4.31
N MET A 19 9.58 -10.98 3.38
CA MET A 19 10.52 -12.09 3.51
C MET A 19 11.50 -12.17 2.33
N GLU A 20 12.63 -12.84 2.49
CA GLU A 20 13.59 -13.07 1.39
C GLU A 20 13.04 -14.07 0.37
N ILE A 21 12.19 -14.99 0.82
CA ILE A 21 11.53 -16.01 0.03
C ILE A 21 10.03 -15.77 0.02
N CYS A 22 9.42 -15.84 -1.15
CA CYS A 22 7.98 -15.92 -1.32
C CYS A 22 7.61 -17.38 -1.66
N ASN A 23 7.13 -18.11 -0.66
CA ASN A 23 6.63 -19.46 -0.79
C ASN A 23 5.24 -19.52 -0.14
N ILE A 24 4.23 -19.11 -0.90
CA ILE A 24 2.83 -19.11 -0.48
C ILE A 24 2.34 -20.57 -0.40
N THR A 25 2.08 -21.05 0.81
CA THR A 25 1.60 -22.43 1.07
C THR A 25 0.08 -22.52 1.07
N GLN A 26 -0.61 -21.42 1.34
CA GLN A 26 -2.05 -21.26 1.16
C GLN A 26 -2.36 -19.84 0.66
N GLY A 27 -3.13 -19.75 -0.42
CA GLY A 27 -3.45 -18.48 -1.08
C GLY A 27 -4.66 -17.74 -0.48
N ASP A 28 -5.02 -16.65 -1.14
CA ASP A 28 -6.23 -15.90 -0.82
C ASP A 28 -7.50 -16.69 -1.16
N ASN A 29 -8.56 -16.48 -0.37
CA ASN A 29 -9.86 -17.12 -0.59
C ASN A 29 -9.84 -18.67 -0.70
N GLU A 30 -8.79 -19.33 -0.19
CA GLU A 30 -8.58 -20.78 -0.20
C GLU A 30 -8.71 -21.35 1.22
N GLY A 31 -9.22 -22.58 1.38
CA GLY A 31 -9.13 -23.30 2.67
C GLY A 31 -9.71 -22.53 3.87
N THR A 32 -8.83 -22.18 4.82
CA THR A 32 -9.14 -21.38 6.03
C THR A 32 -9.16 -19.87 5.77
N HIS A 33 -8.87 -19.42 4.54
CA HIS A 33 -8.81 -18.01 4.11
C HIS A 33 -10.04 -17.57 3.29
N LYS A 34 -11.09 -18.40 3.18
CA LYS A 34 -12.31 -18.07 2.42
C LYS A 34 -12.86 -16.68 2.78
N GLY A 35 -13.04 -15.84 1.77
CA GLY A 35 -13.51 -14.46 1.92
C GLY A 35 -12.51 -13.50 2.56
N THR A 36 -11.21 -13.79 2.45
CA THR A 36 -10.11 -12.94 2.92
C THR A 36 -9.00 -12.86 1.87
N TYR A 37 -8.06 -11.94 2.04
CA TYR A 37 -6.83 -11.83 1.26
C TYR A 37 -5.59 -12.30 2.04
N ALA A 38 -5.79 -13.22 2.99
CA ALA A 38 -4.70 -13.81 3.74
C ALA A 38 -3.82 -14.71 2.86
N VAL A 39 -2.54 -14.72 3.18
CA VAL A 39 -1.57 -15.65 2.61
C VAL A 39 -0.75 -16.29 3.73
N ASP A 40 -0.54 -17.59 3.62
CA ASP A 40 0.43 -18.28 4.48
C ASP A 40 1.78 -18.28 3.78
N LEU A 41 2.74 -17.57 4.37
CA LEU A 41 4.10 -17.44 3.86
C LEU A 41 5.02 -18.41 4.59
N ALA A 42 5.56 -19.37 3.84
CA ALA A 42 6.64 -20.24 4.28
C ALA A 42 8.00 -19.78 3.72
N GLY A 43 9.07 -20.36 4.27
CA GLY A 43 10.44 -20.00 3.98
C GLY A 43 10.99 -20.85 2.85
N LYS A 44 12.32 -20.88 2.77
CA LYS A 44 13.05 -21.70 1.79
C LYS A 44 12.86 -23.22 1.97
N ASP A 45 12.60 -23.67 3.20
CA ASP A 45 12.54 -25.07 3.60
C ASP A 45 11.61 -25.27 4.83
N SER A 46 11.71 -26.40 5.53
CA SER A 46 10.90 -26.70 6.72
C SER A 46 11.38 -26.00 8.00
N GLY A 47 12.45 -25.21 7.92
CA GLY A 47 12.97 -24.39 9.01
C GLY A 47 12.08 -23.20 9.35
N ARG A 48 12.68 -22.17 9.93
CA ARG A 48 12.01 -20.92 10.32
C ARG A 48 12.81 -19.73 9.78
N ASP A 49 12.31 -19.11 8.73
CA ASP A 49 12.88 -17.90 8.14
C ASP A 49 12.37 -16.64 8.87
N TYR A 50 13.14 -15.55 8.75
CA TYR A 50 12.77 -14.26 9.31
C TYR A 50 11.95 -13.44 8.31
N ALA A 51 10.99 -12.69 8.85
CA ALA A 51 10.34 -11.58 8.19
C ALA A 51 10.86 -10.25 8.72
N TYR A 52 10.87 -9.24 7.86
CA TYR A 52 11.37 -7.90 8.13
C TYR A 52 10.26 -6.87 7.90
N PHE A 53 10.36 -5.73 8.58
CA PHE A 53 9.40 -4.66 8.46
C PHE A 53 9.37 -4.16 7.01
N PRO A 54 8.22 -4.27 6.32
CA PRO A 54 8.09 -3.90 4.91
C PRO A 54 8.03 -2.38 4.71
N PHE A 55 7.78 -1.64 5.79
CA PHE A 55 7.78 -0.19 5.93
C PHE A 55 8.00 0.14 7.41
N SER A 56 8.35 1.39 7.74
CA SER A 56 8.45 1.82 9.14
C SER A 56 7.08 1.85 9.81
N ALA A 57 6.93 1.16 10.93
CA ALA A 57 5.63 0.85 11.53
C ALA A 57 5.63 0.97 13.06
N ARG A 58 4.43 1.11 13.63
CA ARG A 58 4.17 0.92 15.07
C ARG A 58 3.22 -0.23 15.32
N SER A 59 3.40 -0.96 16.42
CA SER A 59 2.42 -1.94 16.90
C SER A 59 1.16 -1.25 17.38
N VAL A 60 0.00 -1.75 16.96
CA VAL A 60 -1.31 -1.19 17.35
C VAL A 60 -2.24 -2.20 18.02
N ALA A 61 -1.98 -3.50 17.84
CA ALA A 61 -2.68 -4.57 18.54
C ALA A 61 -1.79 -5.81 18.68
N LEU A 62 -2.00 -6.56 19.76
CA LEU A 62 -1.36 -7.83 20.06
C LEU A 62 -2.41 -8.79 20.62
N ASP A 63 -2.45 -10.01 20.11
CA ASP A 63 -3.29 -11.09 20.61
C ASP A 63 -2.47 -12.12 21.41
N SER A 64 -3.18 -13.02 22.07
CA SER A 64 -2.64 -14.08 22.91
C SER A 64 -1.97 -15.21 22.11
N ALA A 65 -1.09 -15.96 22.78
CA ALA A 65 -0.48 -17.18 22.25
C ALA A 65 -1.49 -18.24 21.79
N LYS A 66 -2.66 -18.30 22.44
CA LYS A 66 -3.76 -19.19 22.02
C LYS A 66 -4.24 -18.89 20.60
N ASN A 67 -4.22 -17.61 20.21
CA ASN A 67 -4.62 -17.14 18.89
C ASN A 67 -3.41 -16.93 17.95
N GLY A 68 -2.28 -17.55 18.27
CA GLY A 68 -1.10 -17.53 17.41
C GLY A 68 -0.26 -16.26 17.48
N ASN A 69 -0.33 -15.51 18.59
CA ASN A 69 0.49 -14.32 18.83
C ASN A 69 0.33 -13.25 17.74
N ALA A 70 -0.89 -13.06 17.23
CA ALA A 70 -1.14 -12.10 16.17
C ALA A 70 -0.68 -10.69 16.58
N VAL A 71 0.10 -10.03 15.72
CA VAL A 71 0.49 -8.63 15.88
C VAL A 71 0.00 -7.83 14.68
N ILE A 72 -0.60 -6.67 14.94
CA ILE A 72 -0.97 -5.71 13.89
C ILE A 72 -0.04 -4.50 13.97
N TRP A 73 0.54 -4.19 12.82
CA TRP A 73 1.44 -3.08 12.56
C TRP A 73 0.74 -2.02 11.73
N GLU A 74 0.85 -0.74 12.08
CA GLU A 74 0.40 0.40 11.27
C GLU A 74 1.61 1.24 10.84
N SER A 75 1.66 1.65 9.57
CA SER A 75 2.73 2.50 9.06
C SER A 75 2.81 3.85 9.81
N LEU A 76 4.02 4.33 10.08
CA LEU A 76 4.23 5.61 10.78
C LEU A 76 3.80 6.81 9.91
N HIS A 77 3.98 6.68 8.60
CA HIS A 77 3.62 7.66 7.58
C HIS A 77 2.88 7.00 6.43
N LYS A 78 2.42 7.80 5.46
CA LYS A 78 1.92 7.24 4.20
C LYS A 78 3.06 6.58 3.42
N VAL A 79 2.75 5.43 2.83
CA VAL A 79 3.67 4.55 2.11
C VAL A 79 3.14 4.29 0.70
N ARG A 80 4.03 3.95 -0.23
CA ARG A 80 3.67 3.65 -1.63
C ARG A 80 3.36 2.17 -1.78
N PHE A 81 2.15 1.88 -2.24
CA PHE A 81 1.66 0.55 -2.57
C PHE A 81 2.13 0.15 -3.97
N ALA A 82 2.28 -1.16 -4.20
CA ALA A 82 2.59 -1.73 -5.51
C ALA A 82 1.51 -1.44 -6.58
N ASP A 83 0.27 -1.14 -6.19
CA ASP A 83 -0.79 -0.66 -7.09
C ASP A 83 -0.64 0.82 -7.53
N GLY A 84 0.42 1.51 -7.06
CA GLY A 84 0.72 2.91 -7.37
C GLY A 84 0.05 3.93 -6.45
N THR A 85 -0.81 3.51 -5.53
CA THR A 85 -1.44 4.43 -4.56
C THR A 85 -0.52 4.77 -3.38
N ILE A 86 -0.82 5.87 -2.70
CA ILE A 86 -0.10 6.32 -1.49
C ILE A 86 -1.10 6.53 -0.36
N ASP A 87 -0.99 5.73 0.70
CA ASP A 87 -1.81 5.84 1.90
C ASP A 87 -1.10 5.22 3.11
N TYR A 88 -1.73 5.22 4.28
CA TYR A 88 -1.30 4.36 5.40
C TYR A 88 -1.50 2.88 5.05
N CYS A 89 -0.70 2.01 5.65
CA CYS A 89 -0.84 0.57 5.52
C CYS A 89 -0.90 -0.08 6.90
N CYS A 90 -1.72 -1.11 7.02
CA CYS A 90 -1.69 -2.04 8.15
C CYS A 90 -1.25 -3.43 7.68
N MET A 91 -0.45 -4.11 8.50
CA MET A 91 -0.07 -5.50 8.27
C MET A 91 -0.33 -6.30 9.54
N MET A 92 -1.02 -7.44 9.41
CA MET A 92 -1.20 -8.43 10.45
C MET A 92 -0.30 -9.62 10.17
N VAL A 93 0.40 -10.09 11.20
CA VAL A 93 1.27 -11.27 11.15
C VAL A 93 0.91 -12.19 12.30
N ILE A 94 0.74 -13.48 12.03
CA ILE A 94 0.39 -14.53 13.00
C ILE A 94 1.37 -15.70 12.85
N HIS A 95 1.45 -16.52 13.90
CA HIS A 95 2.19 -17.77 14.03
C HIS A 95 3.64 -17.66 14.50
N ASP A 96 4.16 -16.45 14.74
CA ASP A 96 5.43 -16.32 15.46
C ASP A 96 5.33 -16.95 16.86
N ASN A 97 6.30 -17.80 17.20
CA ASN A 97 6.34 -18.47 18.49
C ASN A 97 6.70 -17.53 19.65
N ASP A 98 7.34 -16.39 19.36
CA ASP A 98 7.83 -15.49 20.39
C ASP A 98 7.58 -14.00 20.04
N PRO A 99 6.47 -13.41 20.51
CA PRO A 99 6.19 -11.99 20.32
C PRO A 99 6.85 -11.10 21.38
N THR A 100 7.71 -11.63 22.28
CA THR A 100 8.17 -10.90 23.48
C THR A 100 9.04 -9.68 23.21
N GLY A 101 9.43 -9.45 21.94
CA GLY A 101 10.04 -8.20 21.48
C GLY A 101 9.05 -7.05 21.23
N PHE A 102 7.73 -7.29 21.28
CA PHE A 102 6.72 -6.33 20.86
C PHE A 102 5.86 -5.83 22.03
N SER A 103 5.97 -4.54 22.33
CA SER A 103 4.99 -3.81 23.15
C SER A 103 4.15 -2.92 22.26
N ILE A 104 2.85 -2.79 22.56
CA ILE A 104 1.94 -1.90 21.82
C ILE A 104 2.47 -0.46 21.89
N GLY A 105 2.52 0.22 20.74
CA GLY A 105 3.06 1.57 20.61
C GLY A 105 4.54 1.65 20.24
N SER A 106 5.29 0.56 20.35
CA SER A 106 6.69 0.52 19.89
C SER A 106 6.78 0.73 18.38
N SER A 107 7.79 1.50 17.97
CA SER A 107 8.03 1.86 16.57
C SER A 107 9.31 1.20 16.05
N TYR A 108 9.26 0.75 14.81
CA TYR A 108 10.32 0.01 14.14
C TYR A 108 10.55 0.59 12.75
N LYS A 109 11.81 0.58 12.30
CA LYS A 109 12.19 1.05 10.97
C LYS A 109 12.02 -0.07 9.94
N GLN A 110 11.75 0.29 8.69
CA GLN A 110 11.79 -0.63 7.56
C GLN A 110 13.10 -1.44 7.55
N GLY A 111 13.01 -2.73 7.22
CA GLY A 111 14.15 -3.64 7.13
C GLY A 111 14.66 -4.23 8.43
N VAL A 112 14.18 -3.77 9.59
CA VAL A 112 14.43 -4.43 10.88
C VAL A 112 13.62 -5.72 10.95
N GLN A 113 14.11 -6.74 11.68
CA GLN A 113 13.37 -7.98 11.89
C GLN A 113 12.00 -7.70 12.53
N MET A 114 10.95 -8.23 11.92
CA MET A 114 9.55 -8.03 12.30
C MET A 114 8.95 -9.27 12.94
N ALA A 115 9.29 -10.45 12.43
CA ALA A 115 8.78 -11.72 12.94
C ALA A 115 9.71 -12.85 12.51
N GLN A 116 9.49 -14.03 13.07
CA GLN A 116 10.01 -15.29 12.57
C GLN A 116 8.82 -16.23 12.35
N GLU A 117 8.83 -16.98 11.25
CA GLU A 117 7.86 -18.07 11.03
C GLU A 117 7.67 -18.91 12.26
N GLY A 118 6.54 -19.55 12.46
CA GLY A 118 6.39 -20.46 13.57
C GLY A 118 5.12 -21.27 13.51
N THR A 119 4.71 -21.73 14.68
CA THR A 119 3.60 -22.66 14.85
C THR A 119 2.67 -22.23 15.99
N ALA A 120 2.74 -20.97 16.45
CA ALA A 120 1.91 -20.50 17.55
C ALA A 120 0.43 -20.60 17.19
N GLY A 121 -0.44 -20.94 18.14
CA GLY A 121 -1.86 -21.13 17.87
C GLY A 121 -2.14 -22.41 17.09
N ILE A 122 -2.95 -22.32 16.03
CA ILE A 122 -3.32 -23.47 15.18
C ILE A 122 -2.66 -23.28 13.81
N ALA A 123 -1.49 -23.89 13.65
CA ALA A 123 -0.68 -23.82 12.44
C ALA A 123 -0.30 -25.23 11.95
N SER A 124 -0.35 -25.46 10.64
CA SER A 124 0.15 -26.69 10.01
C SER A 124 1.54 -26.46 9.42
N GLY A 125 2.57 -26.63 10.25
CA GLY A 125 3.98 -26.39 9.88
C GLY A 125 4.41 -24.93 10.07
N ASN A 126 5.71 -24.67 9.92
CA ASN A 126 6.28 -23.33 10.07
C ASN A 126 5.83 -22.41 8.93
N HIS A 127 5.16 -21.32 9.28
CA HIS A 127 4.81 -20.24 8.36
C HIS A 127 4.48 -18.95 9.13
N LEU A 128 4.18 -17.88 8.40
CA LEU A 128 3.48 -16.70 8.89
C LEU A 128 2.17 -16.53 8.12
N HIS A 129 1.05 -16.44 8.82
CA HIS A 129 -0.20 -15.94 8.22
C HIS A 129 -0.11 -14.42 8.13
N VAL A 130 -0.21 -13.88 6.92
CA VAL A 130 -0.05 -12.45 6.64
C VAL A 130 -1.30 -11.90 5.98
N GLU A 131 -1.77 -10.77 6.50
CA GLU A 131 -2.79 -9.95 5.88
C GLU A 131 -2.36 -8.49 5.83
N VAL A 132 -2.77 -7.78 4.79
CA VAL A 132 -2.47 -6.36 4.61
C VAL A 132 -3.74 -5.58 4.30
N ALA A 133 -3.84 -4.35 4.82
CA ALA A 133 -4.97 -3.47 4.60
C ALA A 133 -4.50 -2.04 4.27
N LYS A 134 -5.30 -1.34 3.48
CA LYS A 134 -5.08 0.09 3.16
C LYS A 134 -5.77 0.98 4.18
N GLY A 135 -5.08 2.03 4.60
CA GLY A 135 -5.50 2.95 5.65
C GLY A 135 -4.91 2.63 7.02
N LYS A 136 -5.36 3.39 8.03
CA LYS A 136 -5.01 3.19 9.44
C LYS A 136 -5.79 2.02 10.04
N TYR A 137 -5.29 1.47 11.13
CA TYR A 137 -5.89 0.31 11.78
C TYR A 137 -7.29 0.65 12.27
N GLN A 138 -8.22 -0.26 12.00
CA GLN A 138 -9.59 -0.20 12.46
C GLN A 138 -9.95 -1.52 13.12
N ARG A 139 -10.58 -1.44 14.29
CA ARG A 139 -11.25 -2.59 14.90
C ARG A 139 -12.37 -3.08 13.99
N GLY A 140 -12.51 -4.39 13.90
CA GLY A 140 -13.60 -5.02 13.15
C GLY A 140 -14.83 -5.29 14.02
N ASN A 141 -15.81 -5.97 13.43
CA ASN A 141 -17.06 -6.35 14.10
C ASN A 141 -16.87 -7.41 15.20
N ALA A 142 -15.67 -7.97 15.36
CA ALA A 142 -15.32 -9.00 16.33
C ALA A 142 -14.09 -8.60 17.16
N GLY A 143 -13.98 -7.32 17.50
CA GLY A 143 -12.91 -6.79 18.34
C GLY A 143 -11.67 -6.44 17.53
N MET A 144 -10.57 -7.18 17.72
CA MET A 144 -9.33 -6.93 16.98
C MET A 144 -9.48 -7.19 15.47
N TYR A 145 -10.40 -8.10 15.11
CA TYR A 145 -10.62 -8.62 13.77
C TYR A 145 -12.02 -8.28 13.24
N GLU A 146 -12.17 -8.37 11.92
CA GLU A 146 -13.46 -8.50 11.26
C GLU A 146 -13.78 -9.98 11.05
N LYS A 147 -15.03 -10.39 11.30
CA LYS A 147 -15.50 -11.75 11.02
C LYS A 147 -16.40 -11.71 9.79
N ASN A 148 -16.01 -12.48 8.77
CA ASN A 148 -16.75 -12.56 7.51
C ASN A 148 -17.90 -13.58 7.57
N LYS A 149 -18.67 -13.68 6.48
CA LYS A 149 -19.83 -14.60 6.36
C LYS A 149 -19.48 -16.09 6.44
N TYR A 150 -18.21 -16.46 6.25
CA TYR A 150 -17.72 -17.83 6.39
C TYR A 150 -17.26 -18.15 7.82
N GLY A 151 -17.38 -17.18 8.74
CA GLY A 151 -16.94 -17.33 10.12
C GLY A 151 -15.43 -17.16 10.32
N ILE A 152 -14.71 -16.71 9.29
CA ILE A 152 -13.26 -16.49 9.33
C ILE A 152 -12.97 -15.08 9.86
N TYR A 153 -12.03 -14.99 10.79
CA TYR A 153 -11.54 -13.75 11.38
C TYR A 153 -10.37 -13.22 10.53
N HIS A 154 -10.40 -11.95 10.18
CA HIS A 154 -9.43 -11.35 9.26
C HIS A 154 -9.19 -9.88 9.58
N LEU A 155 -8.16 -9.30 8.99
CA LEU A 155 -7.89 -7.87 9.08
C LEU A 155 -8.98 -7.11 8.30
N LYS A 156 -9.61 -6.13 8.95
CA LYS A 156 -10.65 -5.30 8.33
C LYS A 156 -10.08 -4.53 7.14
N ASN A 157 -10.83 -4.48 6.03
CA ASN A 157 -10.42 -3.86 4.77
C ASN A 157 -9.11 -4.47 4.20
N ASN A 158 -8.87 -5.76 4.43
CA ASN A 158 -7.73 -6.43 3.81
C ASN A 158 -7.79 -6.35 2.28
N MET A 159 -6.63 -6.47 1.65
CA MET A 159 -6.47 -6.40 0.21
C MET A 159 -5.40 -7.39 -0.26
N PRO A 160 -5.38 -7.78 -1.56
CA PRO A 160 -4.39 -8.70 -2.08
C PRO A 160 -2.96 -8.20 -1.88
N ILE A 161 -2.09 -9.06 -1.37
CA ILE A 161 -0.70 -8.69 -1.01
C ILE A 161 0.14 -8.26 -2.21
N GLU A 162 -0.15 -8.76 -3.40
CA GLU A 162 0.53 -8.39 -4.65
C GLU A 162 0.23 -6.96 -5.12
N LYS A 163 -0.89 -6.38 -4.65
CA LYS A 163 -1.21 -4.96 -4.86
C LYS A 163 -0.55 -4.05 -3.83
N VAL A 164 0.04 -4.62 -2.79
CA VAL A 164 0.66 -3.89 -1.68
C VAL A 164 2.17 -3.90 -1.81
N CYS A 165 2.77 -5.08 -1.97
CA CYS A 165 4.20 -5.28 -1.81
C CYS A 165 4.97 -5.28 -3.14
N PHE A 166 6.10 -4.57 -3.17
CA PHE A 166 7.13 -4.68 -4.20
C PHE A 166 8.02 -5.89 -3.96
N MET A 167 8.36 -6.63 -5.02
CA MET A 167 9.11 -7.88 -4.92
C MET A 167 10.64 -7.73 -5.00
N ASP A 168 11.17 -6.51 -5.06
CA ASP A 168 12.61 -6.26 -5.18
C ASP A 168 13.43 -6.98 -4.10
N ASN A 169 14.39 -7.78 -4.57
CA ASN A 169 15.25 -8.68 -3.80
C ASN A 169 14.51 -9.83 -3.06
N THR A 170 13.34 -10.22 -3.52
CA THR A 170 12.61 -11.40 -3.04
C THR A 170 12.68 -12.51 -4.08
N LYS A 171 12.99 -13.74 -3.66
CA LYS A 171 12.97 -14.92 -4.52
C LYS A 171 11.62 -15.62 -4.42
N ILE A 172 10.97 -15.86 -5.55
CA ILE A 172 9.68 -16.57 -5.60
C ILE A 172 9.93 -18.07 -5.78
N ILE A 173 9.33 -18.89 -4.89
CA ILE A 173 9.24 -20.35 -5.01
C ILE A 173 7.80 -20.73 -5.38
N ARG A 174 6.81 -20.22 -4.64
CA ARG A 174 5.38 -20.38 -4.90
C ARG A 174 4.67 -19.05 -4.66
N GLY A 175 3.93 -18.59 -5.66
CA GLY A 175 3.22 -17.30 -5.59
C GLY A 175 3.06 -16.69 -6.98
N ILE A 176 2.21 -17.29 -7.81
CA ILE A 176 1.91 -16.77 -9.15
C ILE A 176 0.82 -15.71 -9.00
N ALA A 177 1.22 -14.45 -9.02
CA ALA A 177 0.34 -13.27 -9.02
C ALA A 177 0.96 -12.19 -9.92
N ASP A 178 0.23 -11.10 -10.19
CA ASP A 178 0.74 -9.94 -10.96
C ASP A 178 1.62 -9.03 -10.07
N TRP A 179 2.73 -9.59 -9.60
CA TRP A 179 3.68 -8.89 -8.74
C TRP A 179 4.31 -7.69 -9.46
N LYS A 180 4.48 -6.59 -8.72
CA LYS A 180 5.22 -5.42 -9.19
C LYS A 180 6.59 -5.32 -8.55
N TYR A 181 7.50 -4.73 -9.29
CA TYR A 181 8.82 -4.30 -8.85
C TYR A 181 8.86 -2.78 -8.84
N LEU A 182 9.83 -2.19 -8.15
CA LEU A 182 9.99 -0.74 -8.04
C LEU A 182 10.02 -0.09 -9.44
N LYS A 183 10.69 -0.72 -10.40
CA LYS A 183 10.78 -0.26 -11.79
C LYS A 183 9.43 -0.22 -12.54
N ASP A 184 8.43 -0.94 -12.06
CA ASP A 184 7.12 -1.05 -12.74
C ASP A 184 6.14 0.05 -12.28
N VAL A 185 6.47 0.77 -11.21
CA VAL A 185 5.62 1.80 -10.61
C VAL A 185 6.40 3.10 -10.54
N ASP A 186 5.87 4.13 -11.19
CA ASP A 186 6.45 5.47 -11.19
C ASP A 186 6.59 5.98 -9.74
N ASP A 187 7.76 6.54 -9.46
CA ASP A 187 8.11 7.01 -8.14
C ASP A 187 7.77 8.47 -7.91
N ALA A 188 7.36 9.19 -8.97
CA ALA A 188 6.93 10.57 -8.90
C ALA A 188 6.02 10.76 -7.70
N ILE A 189 6.49 11.51 -6.68
CA ILE A 189 5.59 12.08 -5.67
C ILE A 189 4.46 12.68 -6.46
N SER A 190 3.21 12.46 -6.05
CA SER A 190 2.08 13.14 -6.65
C SER A 190 2.35 14.64 -6.61
N LYS A 191 2.90 15.16 -7.72
CA LYS A 191 3.31 16.54 -7.83
C LYS A 191 2.03 17.32 -7.61
N LYS A 192 2.02 18.23 -6.64
CA LYS A 192 0.85 19.05 -6.41
C LYS A 192 0.88 20.19 -7.40
N LEU A 193 -0.17 20.22 -8.23
CA LEU A 193 -0.46 21.34 -9.08
C LEU A 193 -1.29 22.36 -8.31
N TYR A 194 -0.91 23.62 -8.40
CA TYR A 194 -1.64 24.76 -7.89
C TYR A 194 -2.03 25.66 -9.06
N LEU A 195 -3.34 25.92 -9.20
CA LEU A 195 -3.89 26.88 -10.13
C LEU A 195 -4.06 28.23 -9.41
N PRO A 196 -3.65 29.34 -10.03
CA PRO A 196 -3.65 30.67 -9.40
C PRO A 196 -5.08 31.14 -9.10
N LYS A 197 -5.24 31.87 -8.00
CA LYS A 197 -6.54 32.38 -7.53
C LYS A 197 -7.12 33.47 -8.44
N GLU A 198 -6.32 34.02 -9.33
CA GLU A 198 -6.69 35.06 -10.28
C GLU A 198 -7.29 34.47 -11.55
N ALA A 199 -7.09 33.17 -11.82
CA ALA A 199 -7.61 32.52 -13.03
C ALA A 199 -9.13 32.31 -12.96
N THR A 200 -9.86 32.91 -13.89
CA THR A 200 -11.33 32.85 -13.99
C THR A 200 -11.83 31.64 -14.80
N GLY A 201 -10.92 30.89 -15.41
CA GLY A 201 -11.22 29.70 -16.20
C GLY A 201 -9.96 28.87 -16.46
N TRP A 202 -10.11 27.55 -16.49
CA TRP A 202 -9.05 26.61 -16.84
C TRP A 202 -9.64 25.44 -17.62
N TYR A 203 -9.34 25.33 -18.91
CA TYR A 203 -9.91 24.27 -19.73
C TYR A 203 -9.48 22.88 -19.28
N VAL A 204 -10.43 21.96 -19.30
CA VAL A 204 -10.21 20.52 -19.09
C VAL A 204 -10.44 19.77 -20.40
N TYR A 205 -9.61 18.75 -20.63
CA TYR A 205 -9.54 18.01 -21.88
C TYR A 205 -9.69 16.51 -21.64
N PRO A 206 -10.28 15.75 -22.57
CA PRO A 206 -10.38 14.30 -22.45
C PRO A 206 -9.00 13.64 -22.60
N LEU A 207 -8.81 12.48 -21.98
CA LEU A 207 -7.49 11.82 -21.89
C LEU A 207 -6.89 11.41 -23.24
N HIS A 208 -7.74 11.16 -24.24
CA HIS A 208 -7.38 10.62 -25.56
C HIS A 208 -7.34 11.70 -26.67
N LYS A 209 -7.41 12.99 -26.33
CA LYS A 209 -7.23 14.09 -27.30
C LYS A 209 -6.16 15.06 -26.82
N ARG A 210 -5.49 15.70 -27.79
CA ARG A 210 -4.53 16.76 -27.51
C ARG A 210 -5.23 17.97 -26.86
N PRO A 211 -4.65 18.56 -25.80
CA PRO A 211 -5.22 19.72 -25.11
C PRO A 211 -4.95 21.01 -25.89
N VAL A 212 -5.69 21.18 -26.98
CA VAL A 212 -5.69 22.39 -27.82
C VAL A 212 -7.07 23.03 -27.80
N ILE A 213 -7.14 24.33 -28.07
CA ILE A 213 -8.41 25.05 -28.17
C ILE A 213 -9.32 24.37 -29.20
N GLY A 214 -10.57 24.12 -28.80
CA GLY A 214 -11.57 23.35 -29.55
C GLY A 214 -11.80 21.93 -29.01
N ASN A 215 -10.84 21.35 -28.28
CA ASN A 215 -10.96 20.00 -27.72
C ASN A 215 -11.42 19.96 -26.25
N GLN A 216 -11.62 21.11 -25.62
CA GLN A 216 -12.05 21.18 -24.22
C GLN A 216 -13.44 20.56 -24.03
N ILE A 217 -13.63 19.87 -22.91
CA ILE A 217 -14.91 19.26 -22.49
C ILE A 217 -15.56 20.01 -21.32
N GLY A 218 -14.89 21.06 -20.83
CA GLY A 218 -15.36 21.87 -19.72
C GLY A 218 -14.29 22.85 -19.26
N SER A 219 -14.52 23.49 -18.12
CA SER A 219 -13.53 24.36 -17.50
C SER A 219 -13.67 24.39 -15.98
N LEU A 220 -12.53 24.43 -15.29
CA LEU A 220 -12.45 24.76 -13.87
C LEU A 220 -12.47 26.27 -13.69
N ASN A 221 -12.85 26.76 -12.51
CA ASN A 221 -12.80 28.18 -12.18
C ASN A 221 -12.03 28.38 -10.87
N PRO A 222 -10.69 28.52 -10.93
CA PRO A 222 -9.86 28.69 -9.74
C PRO A 222 -10.25 29.88 -8.86
N SER A 223 -10.62 31.02 -9.46
CA SER A 223 -10.88 32.25 -8.71
C SER A 223 -12.10 32.17 -7.79
N LYS A 224 -13.12 31.39 -8.16
CA LYS A 224 -14.27 31.10 -7.29
C LYS A 224 -13.89 30.44 -5.96
N TYR A 225 -12.72 29.82 -5.87
CA TYR A 225 -12.28 29.03 -4.71
C TYR A 225 -10.99 29.56 -4.07
N GLY A 226 -10.52 30.74 -4.47
CA GLY A 226 -9.24 31.28 -3.98
C GLY A 226 -8.03 30.50 -4.49
N GLY A 227 -8.15 29.90 -5.69
CA GLY A 227 -7.20 28.97 -6.28
C GLY A 227 -7.73 27.53 -6.24
N LEU A 228 -7.07 26.64 -6.96
CA LEU A 228 -7.36 25.21 -6.90
C LEU A 228 -6.06 24.42 -6.76
N SER A 229 -6.13 23.27 -6.10
CA SER A 229 -4.98 22.38 -5.98
C SER A 229 -5.35 20.95 -6.31
N TYR A 230 -4.50 20.27 -7.07
CA TYR A 230 -4.71 18.89 -7.50
C TYR A 230 -3.44 18.07 -7.32
N GLN A 231 -3.60 16.77 -7.12
CA GLN A 231 -2.52 15.82 -7.34
C GLN A 231 -2.38 15.59 -8.84
N ILE A 232 -1.15 15.69 -9.35
CA ILE A 232 -0.82 15.25 -10.72
C ILE A 232 -0.75 13.73 -10.70
N LEU A 233 -1.61 13.11 -11.50
CA LEU A 233 -1.71 11.67 -11.68
C LEU A 233 -0.80 11.16 -12.80
N ALA A 234 -0.53 12.00 -13.81
CA ALA A 234 0.37 11.72 -14.92
C ALA A 234 0.80 13.02 -15.62
N THR A 235 1.90 12.98 -16.38
CA THR A 235 2.32 14.05 -17.28
C THR A 235 2.43 13.51 -18.71
N PRO A 236 1.30 13.36 -19.44
CA PRO A 236 1.25 12.63 -20.70
C PRO A 236 2.03 13.31 -21.84
N MET A 237 2.31 14.60 -21.73
CA MET A 237 3.17 15.35 -22.64
C MET A 237 3.70 16.61 -21.94
N LYS A 238 4.65 17.29 -22.58
CA LYS A 238 5.20 18.56 -22.09
C LYS A 238 4.06 19.54 -21.77
N ASP A 239 4.14 20.16 -20.60
CA ASP A 239 3.20 21.17 -20.08
C ASP A 239 1.74 20.68 -19.94
N VAL A 240 1.52 19.38 -19.79
CA VAL A 240 0.19 18.80 -19.58
C VAL A 240 0.20 17.90 -18.35
N ALA A 241 -0.78 18.08 -17.48
CA ALA A 241 -1.00 17.25 -16.30
C ALA A 241 -2.36 16.56 -16.37
N THR A 242 -2.40 15.29 -15.96
CA THR A 242 -3.64 14.56 -15.69
C THR A 242 -4.03 14.73 -14.23
N ILE A 243 -5.28 15.11 -13.96
CA ILE A 243 -5.84 15.33 -12.62
C ILE A 243 -7.19 14.62 -12.48
N GLU A 244 -7.60 14.32 -11.25
CA GLU A 244 -8.98 13.89 -10.93
C GLU A 244 -9.80 15.09 -10.46
N THR A 245 -10.96 15.29 -11.06
CA THR A 245 -11.90 16.36 -10.70
C THR A 245 -13.24 15.76 -10.28
N LYS A 246 -13.98 16.45 -9.41
CA LYS A 246 -15.31 15.98 -8.97
C LYS A 246 -16.35 16.00 -10.08
N GLU A 247 -16.26 16.97 -11.00
CA GLU A 247 -17.27 17.22 -12.03
C GLU A 247 -16.99 16.46 -13.34
N TYR A 248 -15.72 16.38 -13.75
CA TYR A 248 -15.33 15.82 -15.05
C TYR A 248 -14.58 14.49 -14.93
N GLY A 249 -14.35 13.98 -13.71
CA GLY A 249 -13.51 12.81 -13.46
C GLY A 249 -12.05 13.06 -13.82
N LYS A 250 -11.36 12.03 -14.35
CA LYS A 250 -9.98 12.13 -14.86
C LYS A 250 -9.91 12.93 -16.15
N VAL A 251 -9.17 14.03 -16.11
CA VAL A 251 -9.00 14.96 -17.24
C VAL A 251 -7.55 15.41 -17.38
N ASN A 252 -7.20 15.85 -18.59
CA ASN A 252 -5.96 16.55 -18.85
C ASN A 252 -6.17 18.06 -18.74
N ILE A 253 -5.16 18.78 -18.27
CA ILE A 253 -5.11 20.25 -18.26
C ILE A 253 -3.73 20.75 -18.68
N TYR A 254 -3.70 21.90 -19.34
CA TYR A 254 -2.46 22.57 -19.72
C TYR A 254 -1.90 23.33 -18.52
N VAL A 255 -0.60 23.21 -18.25
CA VAL A 255 0.08 23.69 -17.03
C VAL A 255 1.45 24.29 -17.31
N ALA A 256 1.66 24.86 -18.50
CA ALA A 256 2.90 25.57 -18.81
C ALA A 256 3.16 26.70 -17.79
N THR A 257 4.43 26.98 -17.52
CA THR A 257 4.84 27.97 -16.50
C THR A 257 4.26 29.37 -16.74
N ASN A 258 4.02 29.75 -18.00
CA ASN A 258 3.41 31.03 -18.38
C ASN A 258 1.90 31.14 -18.02
N THR A 259 1.24 30.03 -17.66
CA THR A 259 -0.17 30.03 -17.23
C THR A 259 -0.35 30.41 -15.78
N GLY A 260 0.75 30.56 -15.02
CA GLY A 260 0.72 30.78 -13.58
C GLY A 260 0.48 29.50 -12.76
N ALA A 261 0.39 28.34 -13.40
CA ALA A 261 0.41 27.05 -12.73
C ALA A 261 1.73 26.83 -11.99
N ILE A 262 1.65 26.35 -10.74
CA ILE A 262 2.82 25.99 -9.94
C ILE A 262 2.75 24.49 -9.64
N ILE A 263 3.84 23.78 -9.92
CA ILE A 263 3.96 22.35 -9.64
C ILE A 263 5.00 22.19 -8.52
N LYS A 264 4.62 21.53 -7.41
CA LYS A 264 5.48 21.27 -6.25
C LYS A 264 5.57 19.78 -5.92
#